data_AF-A0A1G3PFP5-F1
#
_entry.id   AF-A0A1G3PFP5-F1
#
_cell.length_a   1.000
_cell.length_b   1.000
_cell.length_c   1.000
_cell.angle_alpha   90.00
_cell.angle_beta   90.00
_cell.angle_gamma   90.00
#
_symmetry.space_group_name_H-M   'P 1'
#
loop_
_entity.id
_entity.type
_entity.pdbx_description
1 polymer ?
#
loop_
_entity_poly.entity_id
_entity_poly.type
_entity_poly.pdbx_seq_one_letter_code
_entity_poly.pdbx_strand_id
1 'polypeptide(L)'
;MEKEVIFRPALFVSLDSNHSRNKLPYRLSSEGFESIQDLFKDISEVLSRQLSFVAGINNLIKRGSHDDFLVVKSKKGDVLSPSSLQKFADLDFGKKLEFIDDSWYQISKDVADNQLRNSTAHFKWDYDSVNQKVTYFPKKEGLDRLQSKEISLLDYTNKILASFRLMHRLNYLCHIINLKANNKI
;
A
#
# COMPACT_ATOMS: atom_id res chain seq x y z
N MET A 1 -9.64 -22.51 0.66
CA MET A 1 -10.50 -21.98 1.74
C MET A 1 -9.68 -21.66 3.01
N GLU A 2 -8.53 -22.30 3.24
CA GLU A 2 -7.69 -22.09 4.44
C GLU A 2 -7.00 -20.71 4.54
N LYS A 3 -6.64 -20.08 3.42
CA LYS A 3 -5.90 -18.80 3.41
C LYS A 3 -6.68 -17.59 3.96
N GLU A 4 -8.00 -17.67 4.07
CA GLU A 4 -8.84 -16.60 4.66
C GLU A 4 -8.73 -16.57 6.19
N VAL A 5 -8.39 -17.70 6.81
CA VAL A 5 -8.36 -17.86 8.28
C VAL A 5 -7.39 -16.89 8.94
N ILE A 6 -6.24 -16.62 8.32
CA ILE A 6 -5.26 -15.66 8.82
C ILE A 6 -5.74 -14.20 8.75
N PHE A 7 -6.75 -13.88 7.95
CA PHE A 7 -7.31 -12.53 7.88
C PHE A 7 -8.47 -12.33 8.85
N ARG A 8 -9.06 -13.38 9.42
CA ARG A 8 -10.22 -13.26 10.31
C ARG A 8 -9.97 -12.33 11.50
N PRO A 9 -8.85 -12.45 12.25
CA PRO A 9 -8.60 -11.52 13.35
C PRO A 9 -8.49 -10.06 12.89
N ALA A 10 -7.82 -9.82 11.75
CA ALA A 10 -7.73 -8.50 11.14
C ALA A 10 -9.10 -7.96 10.70
N LEU A 11 -9.97 -8.81 10.15
CA LEU A 11 -11.34 -8.45 9.79
C LEU A 11 -12.12 -7.96 11.02
N PHE A 12 -12.10 -8.69 12.13
CA PHE A 12 -12.79 -8.31 13.37
C PHE A 12 -12.21 -7.04 13.98
N VAL A 13 -10.89 -6.94 14.09
CA VAL A 13 -10.23 -5.74 14.63
C VAL A 13 -10.52 -4.50 13.79
N SER A 14 -10.62 -4.65 12.46
CA SER A 14 -10.92 -3.52 11.57
C SER A 14 -12.33 -2.92 11.73
N LEU A 15 -13.23 -3.59 12.47
CA LEU A 15 -14.57 -3.10 12.78
C LEU A 15 -14.62 -2.26 14.06
N ASP A 16 -13.58 -2.31 14.90
CA ASP A 16 -13.49 -1.56 16.15
C ASP A 16 -12.58 -0.34 16.00
N SER A 17 -13.20 0.84 15.90
CA SER A 17 -12.50 2.13 15.77
C SER A 17 -11.78 2.58 17.04
N ASN A 18 -12.07 1.98 18.20
CA ASN A 18 -11.44 2.30 19.49
C ASN A 18 -10.32 1.32 19.86
N HIS A 19 -9.94 0.43 18.93
CA HIS A 19 -9.05 -0.66 19.25
C HIS A 19 -7.61 -0.21 19.55
N SER A 20 -7.15 -0.43 20.78
CA SER A 20 -5.74 -0.25 21.15
C SER A 20 -4.92 -1.46 20.70
N ARG A 21 -4.08 -1.28 19.66
CA ARG A 21 -3.22 -2.33 19.03
C ARG A 21 -2.32 -3.13 19.99
N ASN A 22 -2.20 -2.72 21.25
CA ASN A 22 -1.21 -3.23 22.21
C ASN A 22 -1.70 -4.36 23.14
N LYS A 23 -2.95 -4.87 23.03
CA LYS A 23 -3.51 -5.75 24.08
C LYS A 23 -4.45 -6.88 23.61
N LEU A 24 -4.18 -7.56 22.49
CA LEU A 24 -5.00 -8.72 22.11
C LEU A 24 -4.22 -10.02 21.94
N PRO A 25 -4.70 -11.13 22.51
CA PRO A 25 -4.08 -12.45 22.38
C PRO A 25 -4.49 -13.18 21.08
N TYR A 26 -4.90 -12.46 20.02
CA TYR A 26 -5.29 -13.09 18.77
C TYR A 26 -4.07 -13.70 18.06
N ARG A 27 -3.84 -14.98 18.32
CA ARG A 27 -2.79 -15.74 17.64
C ARG A 27 -3.28 -16.16 16.26
N LEU A 28 -2.52 -15.77 15.26
CA LEU A 28 -2.72 -16.13 13.86
C LEU A 28 -1.98 -17.43 13.53
N SER A 29 -2.58 -18.34 12.78
CA SER A 29 -1.82 -19.46 12.22
C SER A 29 -0.83 -18.91 11.20
N SER A 30 0.43 -19.29 11.29
CA SER A 30 1.48 -18.89 10.34
C SER A 30 1.58 -19.80 9.12
N GLU A 31 0.74 -20.84 9.08
CA GLU A 31 0.66 -21.75 7.93
C GLU A 31 0.26 -20.96 6.68
N GLY A 32 1.12 -21.01 5.65
CA GLY A 32 0.90 -20.28 4.41
C GLY A 32 1.25 -18.78 4.44
N PHE A 33 2.07 -18.30 5.40
CA PHE A 33 2.51 -16.91 5.44
C PHE A 33 3.17 -16.43 4.14
N GLU A 34 3.99 -17.26 3.50
CA GLU A 34 4.59 -16.97 2.19
C GLU A 34 3.53 -16.57 1.15
N SER A 35 2.41 -17.29 1.12
CA SER A 35 1.33 -17.00 0.18
C SER A 35 0.60 -15.68 0.45
N ILE A 36 0.69 -15.15 1.68
CA ILE A 36 0.16 -13.85 2.06
C ILE A 36 1.07 -12.73 1.57
N GLN A 37 2.37 -12.99 1.47
CA GLN A 37 3.34 -12.05 0.92
C GLN A 37 3.13 -11.89 -0.58
N ASP A 38 2.95 -13.00 -1.29
CA ASP A 38 2.61 -12.99 -2.71
C ASP A 38 1.31 -12.22 -2.95
N LEU A 39 0.28 -12.48 -2.15
CA LEU A 39 -0.97 -11.72 -2.21
C LEU A 39 -0.75 -10.21 -1.98
N PHE A 40 0.06 -9.83 -1.00
CA PHE A 40 0.34 -8.42 -0.74
C PHE A 40 1.11 -7.76 -1.89
N LYS A 41 2.05 -8.49 -2.49
CA LYS A 41 2.81 -8.04 -3.66
C LYS A 41 1.87 -7.79 -4.85
N ASP A 42 0.98 -8.73 -5.15
CA ASP A 42 0.04 -8.63 -6.25
C ASP A 42 -0.94 -7.46 -6.04
N ILE A 43 -1.51 -7.32 -4.84
CA ILE A 43 -2.36 -6.18 -4.47
C ILE A 43 -1.61 -4.86 -4.67
N SER A 44 -0.36 -4.78 -4.22
CA SER A 44 0.46 -3.56 -4.33
C SER A 44 0.76 -3.20 -5.78
N GLU A 45 0.97 -4.19 -6.65
CA GLU A 45 1.18 -3.96 -8.08
C GLU A 45 -0.07 -3.36 -8.75
N VAL A 46 -1.25 -3.93 -8.46
CA VAL A 46 -2.53 -3.42 -8.96
C VAL A 46 -2.79 -2.00 -8.44
N LEU A 47 -2.63 -1.78 -7.13
CA LEU A 47 -2.77 -0.45 -6.53
C LEU A 47 -1.83 0.56 -7.15
N SER A 48 -0.57 0.20 -7.40
CA SER A 48 0.40 1.10 -8.03
C SER A 48 -0.08 1.60 -9.40
N ARG A 49 -0.71 0.73 -10.20
CA ARG A 49 -1.31 1.12 -11.48
C ARG A 49 -2.56 1.99 -11.28
N GLN A 50 -3.42 1.62 -10.33
CA GLN A 50 -4.63 2.40 -10.02
C GLN A 50 -4.33 3.80 -9.48
N LEU A 51 -3.20 4.02 -8.82
CA LEU A 51 -2.80 5.36 -8.37
C LEU A 51 -2.61 6.34 -9.53
N SER A 52 -2.26 5.88 -10.73
CA SER A 52 -2.20 6.74 -11.92
C SER A 52 -3.59 7.30 -12.26
N PHE A 53 -4.65 6.52 -12.09
CA PHE A 53 -6.02 7.01 -12.26
C PHE A 53 -6.35 8.09 -11.22
N VAL A 54 -6.03 7.85 -9.94
CA VAL A 54 -6.27 8.83 -8.88
C VAL A 54 -5.50 10.13 -9.15
N ALA A 55 -4.22 10.04 -9.49
CA ALA A 55 -3.37 11.20 -9.80
C ALA A 55 -3.86 11.98 -11.01
N GLY A 56 -4.22 11.30 -12.10
CA GLY A 56 -4.72 11.98 -13.31
C GLY A 56 -5.99 12.79 -13.05
N ILE A 57 -6.95 12.24 -12.31
CA ILE A 57 -8.16 12.97 -11.90
C ILE A 57 -7.80 14.13 -10.95
N ASN A 58 -6.87 13.91 -10.01
CA ASN A 58 -6.44 14.96 -9.09
C ASN A 58 -5.82 16.16 -9.83
N ASN A 59 -4.95 15.88 -10.79
CA ASN A 59 -4.30 16.89 -11.62
C ASN A 59 -5.33 17.65 -12.47
N LEU A 60 -6.28 16.94 -13.09
CA LEU A 60 -7.38 17.58 -13.82
C LEU A 60 -8.21 18.52 -12.95
N ILE A 61 -8.60 18.09 -11.74
CA ILE A 61 -9.39 18.90 -10.80
C ILE A 61 -8.63 20.15 -10.39
N LYS A 62 -7.32 20.05 -10.12
CA LYS A 62 -6.54 21.15 -9.52
C LYS A 62 -5.88 22.08 -10.55
N ARG A 63 -5.57 21.59 -11.75
CA ARG A 63 -4.72 22.28 -12.74
C ARG A 63 -5.26 22.22 -14.17
N GLY A 64 -6.32 21.44 -14.44
CA GLY A 64 -6.97 21.38 -15.75
C GLY A 64 -6.30 20.44 -16.76
N SER A 65 -5.17 19.82 -16.42
CA SER A 65 -4.46 18.84 -17.24
C SER A 65 -4.11 17.62 -16.40
N HIS A 66 -4.19 16.42 -16.96
CA HIS A 66 -3.80 15.20 -16.24
C HIS A 66 -2.28 15.09 -16.03
N ASP A 67 -1.48 15.82 -16.82
CA ASP A 67 -0.01 15.79 -16.79
C ASP A 67 0.59 16.79 -15.80
N ASP A 68 -0.20 17.75 -15.32
CA ASP A 68 0.30 18.83 -14.49
C ASP A 68 0.34 18.42 -13.01
N PHE A 69 1.54 18.10 -12.53
CA PHE A 69 1.79 17.79 -11.12
C PHE A 69 2.18 19.03 -10.31
N LEU A 70 1.94 19.01 -8.99
CA LEU A 70 2.51 20.01 -8.09
C LEU A 70 4.04 19.95 -8.16
N VAL A 71 4.67 21.09 -8.40
CA VAL A 71 6.13 21.18 -8.48
C VAL A 71 6.74 20.93 -7.09
N VAL A 72 7.43 19.81 -6.95
CA VAL A 72 8.21 19.46 -5.76
C VAL A 72 9.69 19.63 -6.09
N LYS A 73 10.43 20.38 -5.27
CA LYS A 73 11.87 20.62 -5.48
C LYS A 73 12.72 19.97 -4.40
N SER A 74 13.89 19.49 -4.79
CA SER A 74 14.93 19.02 -3.88
C SER A 74 15.55 20.21 -3.12
N LYS A 75 16.31 19.94 -2.05
CA LYS A 75 17.10 20.97 -1.36
C LYS A 75 18.12 21.68 -2.26
N LYS A 76 18.50 21.06 -3.38
CA LYS A 76 19.43 21.60 -4.39
C LYS A 76 18.71 22.35 -5.52
N GLY A 77 17.37 22.40 -5.50
CA GLY A 77 16.56 23.10 -6.49
C GLY A 77 16.05 22.24 -7.65
N ASP A 78 16.46 20.97 -7.74
CA ASP A 78 16.04 20.05 -8.80
C ASP A 78 14.54 19.74 -8.69
N VAL A 79 13.83 19.73 -9.81
CA VAL A 79 12.41 19.34 -9.85
C VAL A 79 12.32 17.81 -9.72
N LEU A 80 11.67 17.35 -8.65
CA LEU A 80 11.42 15.94 -8.35
C LEU A 80 10.06 15.46 -8.84
N SER A 81 9.11 16.37 -9.02
CA SER A 81 7.76 16.04 -9.50
C SER A 81 7.82 15.44 -10.92
N PRO A 82 6.99 14.42 -11.21
CA PRO A 82 6.87 13.89 -12.55
C PRO A 82 6.48 14.96 -13.57
N SER A 83 7.06 14.89 -14.76
CA SER A 83 6.74 15.79 -15.86
C SER A 83 5.48 15.40 -16.63
N SER A 84 4.92 14.22 -16.37
CA SER A 84 3.69 13.72 -16.99
C SER A 84 3.10 12.57 -16.20
N LEU A 85 1.84 12.22 -16.49
CA LEU A 85 1.17 11.09 -15.87
C LEU A 85 1.87 9.75 -16.21
N GLN A 86 2.45 9.65 -17.41
CA GLN A 86 3.25 8.48 -17.78
C GLN A 86 4.49 8.35 -16.89
N LYS A 87 5.23 9.45 -16.67
CA LYS A 87 6.39 9.44 -15.76
C LYS A 87 6.00 9.12 -14.32
N PHE A 88 4.83 9.56 -13.89
CA PHE A 88 4.26 9.17 -12.60
C PHE A 88 3.93 7.67 -12.54
N ALA A 89 3.39 7.10 -13.62
CA ALA A 89 3.05 5.68 -13.69
C ALA A 89 4.27 4.77 -13.51
N ASP A 90 5.44 5.22 -13.99
CA ASP A 90 6.72 4.52 -13.90
C ASP A 90 7.41 4.62 -12.53
N LEU A 91 6.89 5.46 -11.61
CA LEU A 91 7.46 5.58 -10.25
C LEU A 91 7.23 4.32 -9.41
N ASP A 92 8.15 4.08 -8.47
CA ASP A 92 7.96 3.09 -7.41
C ASP A 92 6.70 3.38 -6.59
N PHE A 93 5.96 2.32 -6.25
CA PHE A 93 4.63 2.42 -5.63
C PHE A 93 4.53 3.45 -4.50
N GLY A 94 5.35 3.34 -3.45
CA GLY A 94 5.25 4.27 -2.32
C GLY A 94 5.99 5.59 -2.48
N LYS A 95 6.56 5.90 -3.65
CA LYS A 95 6.89 7.29 -4.01
C LYS A 95 5.68 8.01 -4.62
N LYS A 96 4.72 7.27 -5.19
CA LYS A 96 3.57 7.85 -5.88
C LYS A 96 2.73 8.76 -4.97
N LEU A 97 2.53 8.37 -3.70
CA LEU A 97 1.74 9.19 -2.78
C LEU A 97 2.37 10.56 -2.47
N GLU A 98 3.69 10.72 -2.65
CA GLU A 98 4.38 12.00 -2.43
C GLU A 98 4.00 13.05 -3.48
N PHE A 99 3.49 12.61 -4.64
CA PHE A 99 3.15 13.48 -5.77
C PHE A 99 1.64 13.63 -6.00
N ILE A 100 0.80 13.08 -5.11
CA ILE A 100 -0.65 13.32 -5.13
C ILE A 100 -0.96 14.32 -4.02
N ASP A 101 -1.05 15.60 -4.39
CA ASP A 101 -1.33 16.69 -3.45
C ASP A 101 -2.83 16.77 -3.12
N ASP A 102 -3.18 16.76 -1.83
CA ASP A 102 -4.57 16.94 -1.34
C ASP A 102 -5.61 16.15 -2.17
N SER A 103 -5.44 14.83 -2.14
CA SER A 103 -6.15 13.87 -2.99
C SER A 103 -7.67 13.95 -2.83
N TRP A 104 -8.39 14.05 -3.95
CA TRP A 104 -9.86 13.87 -4.00
C TRP A 104 -10.32 12.49 -3.50
N TYR A 105 -9.43 11.49 -3.56
CA TYR A 105 -9.70 10.14 -3.08
C TYR A 105 -8.86 9.83 -1.86
N GLN A 106 -9.52 9.45 -0.76
CA GLN A 106 -8.85 9.18 0.51
C GLN A 106 -8.01 7.90 0.42
N ILE A 107 -6.68 8.07 0.41
CA ILE A 107 -5.71 6.97 0.44
C ILE A 107 -4.97 7.04 1.77
N SER A 108 -5.15 6.01 2.60
CA SER A 108 -4.38 5.92 3.85
C SER A 108 -2.89 5.74 3.52
N LYS A 109 -2.04 6.55 4.14
CA LYS A 109 -0.57 6.43 4.01
C LYS A 109 -0.06 5.05 4.47
N ASP A 110 -0.77 4.39 5.38
CA ASP A 110 -0.42 3.06 5.89
C ASP A 110 -0.52 1.95 4.83
N VAL A 111 -1.27 2.17 3.75
CA VAL A 111 -1.48 1.24 2.64
C VAL A 111 -0.33 1.28 1.63
N ALA A 112 0.34 2.42 1.49
CA ALA A 112 1.49 2.58 0.58
C ALA A 112 2.82 2.58 1.34
N ASP A 113 2.91 1.83 2.43
CA ASP A 113 4.13 1.67 3.20
C ASP A 113 5.19 0.87 2.40
N ASN A 114 6.01 1.63 1.68
CA ASN A 114 7.04 1.14 0.78
C ASN A 114 8.06 0.24 1.48
N GLN A 115 8.35 0.52 2.76
CA GLN A 115 9.40 -0.19 3.48
C GLN A 115 8.96 -1.60 3.84
N LEU A 116 7.71 -1.76 4.28
CA LEU A 116 7.16 -3.07 4.53
C LEU A 116 7.09 -3.88 3.23
N ARG A 117 6.46 -3.35 2.18
CA ARG A 117 6.33 -4.04 0.88
C ARG A 117 7.68 -4.45 0.28
N ASN A 118 8.66 -3.53 0.23
CA ASN A 118 9.96 -3.82 -0.39
C ASN A 118 10.77 -4.85 0.41
N SER A 119 10.63 -4.88 1.73
CA SER A 119 11.37 -5.83 2.56
C SER A 119 10.77 -7.24 2.49
N THR A 120 9.45 -7.32 2.42
CA THR A 120 8.77 -8.62 2.30
C THR A 120 8.93 -9.23 0.90
N ALA A 121 8.96 -8.41 -0.15
CA ALA A 121 9.11 -8.87 -1.54
C ALA A 121 10.54 -9.30 -1.94
N HIS A 122 11.56 -8.97 -1.14
CA HIS A 122 12.97 -9.25 -1.46
C HIS A 122 13.66 -10.23 -0.48
N PHE A 123 12.89 -11.10 0.18
CA PHE A 123 13.37 -12.26 0.97
C PHE A 123 14.35 -11.92 2.11
N LYS A 124 14.19 -10.75 2.76
CA LYS A 124 14.94 -10.41 3.98
C LYS A 124 13.96 -10.18 5.12
N TRP A 125 13.41 -11.26 5.62
CA TRP A 125 12.56 -11.23 6.80
C TRP A 125 12.72 -12.52 7.59
N ASP A 126 12.40 -12.43 8.88
CA ASP A 126 12.33 -13.56 9.81
C ASP A 126 10.99 -13.49 10.54
N TYR A 127 10.39 -14.65 10.83
CA TYR A 127 9.10 -14.72 11.51
C TYR A 127 9.22 -15.54 12.80
N ASP A 128 8.99 -14.84 13.91
CA ASP A 128 8.88 -15.46 15.22
C ASP A 128 7.43 -15.91 15.45
N SER A 129 7.18 -17.22 15.31
CA SER A 129 5.86 -17.83 15.50
C SER A 129 5.38 -17.81 16.95
N VAL A 130 6.31 -17.71 17.91
CA VAL A 130 6.00 -17.64 19.34
C VAL A 130 5.49 -16.25 19.67
N ASN A 131 6.22 -15.21 19.26
CA ASN A 131 5.88 -13.82 19.55
C ASN A 131 4.97 -13.17 18.49
N GLN A 132 4.69 -13.87 17.38
CA GLN A 132 3.93 -13.39 16.22
C GLN A 132 4.49 -12.09 15.63
N LYS A 133 5.81 -12.04 15.48
CA LYS A 133 6.53 -10.87 14.96
C LYS A 133 7.16 -11.19 13.62
N VAL A 134 6.99 -10.28 12.68
CA VAL A 134 7.69 -10.27 11.40
C VAL A 134 8.80 -9.22 11.52
N THR A 135 10.04 -9.68 11.46
CA THR A 135 11.23 -8.84 11.40
C THR A 135 11.61 -8.67 9.94
N TYR A 136 11.83 -7.44 9.47
CA TYR A 136 12.15 -7.18 8.07
C TYR A 136 13.26 -6.13 7.92
N PHE A 137 13.99 -6.19 6.82
CA PHE A 137 15.20 -5.38 6.60
C PHE A 137 15.08 -4.45 5.38
N PRO A 138 14.64 -3.19 5.58
CA PRO A 138 14.31 -2.27 4.48
C PRO A 138 15.49 -1.66 3.72
N LYS A 139 16.74 -1.83 4.19
CA LYS A 139 17.94 -1.31 3.53
C LYS A 139 19.01 -2.40 3.34
N LYS A 140 19.68 -2.38 2.19
CA LYS A 140 21.02 -2.98 1.99
C LYS A 140 22.05 -1.85 2.09
N GLU A 141 22.45 -1.48 3.30
CA GLU A 141 23.74 -0.78 3.49
C GLU A 141 24.80 -1.86 3.80
N GLY A 142 26.08 -1.58 3.51
CA GLY A 142 27.18 -2.56 3.44
C GLY A 142 27.51 -3.29 4.75
N LEU A 143 28.79 -3.61 4.98
CA LEU A 143 29.29 -4.48 6.05
C LEU A 143 28.85 -4.16 7.50
N ASP A 144 28.14 -3.06 7.76
CA ASP A 144 27.74 -2.64 9.10
C ASP A 144 26.24 -2.30 9.23
N ARG A 145 25.59 -3.04 10.13
CA ARG A 145 24.29 -2.79 10.81
C ARG A 145 23.04 -2.76 9.93
N LEU A 146 22.45 -3.94 9.76
CA LEU A 146 21.04 -4.16 9.42
C LEU A 146 20.13 -3.44 10.44
N GLN A 147 19.58 -2.27 10.12
CA GLN A 147 18.44 -1.73 10.88
C GLN A 147 17.21 -2.57 10.53
N SER A 148 16.94 -3.59 11.35
CA SER A 148 15.69 -4.34 11.30
C SER A 148 14.53 -3.47 11.76
N LYS A 149 13.35 -3.75 11.20
CA LYS A 149 12.08 -3.27 11.71
C LYS A 149 11.22 -4.47 12.08
N GLU A 150 10.38 -4.30 13.10
CA GLU A 150 9.44 -5.32 13.54
C GLU A 150 8.00 -4.84 13.31
N ILE A 151 7.13 -5.76 12.92
CA ILE A 151 5.68 -5.57 12.87
C ILE A 151 5.00 -6.83 13.42
N SER A 152 3.89 -6.69 14.14
CA SER A 152 3.10 -7.85 14.55
C SER A 152 2.45 -8.50 13.32
N LEU A 153 2.24 -9.81 13.33
CA LEU A 153 1.55 -10.51 12.25
C LEU A 153 0.13 -9.97 12.04
N LEU A 154 -0.54 -9.54 13.12
CA LEU A 154 -1.86 -8.91 13.08
C LEU A 154 -1.84 -7.54 12.37
N ASP A 155 -0.86 -6.69 12.69
CA ASP A 155 -0.72 -5.40 12.02
C ASP A 155 -0.33 -5.57 10.54
N TYR A 156 0.49 -6.59 10.25
CA TYR A 156 0.84 -6.96 8.89
C TYR A 156 -0.40 -7.37 8.07
N THR A 157 -1.23 -8.28 8.61
CA THR A 157 -2.46 -8.71 7.93
C THR A 157 -3.50 -7.59 7.84
N ASN A 158 -3.58 -6.71 8.84
CA ASN A 158 -4.40 -5.49 8.79
C ASN A 158 -4.00 -4.56 7.64
N LYS A 159 -2.69 -4.35 7.42
CA LYS A 159 -2.19 -3.55 6.28
C LYS A 159 -2.57 -4.17 4.93
N ILE A 160 -2.47 -5.50 4.81
CA ILE A 160 -2.90 -6.20 3.58
C ILE A 160 -4.40 -6.04 3.36
N LEU A 161 -5.21 -6.23 4.40
CA LEU A 161 -6.66 -6.08 4.34
C LEU A 161 -7.06 -4.66 3.94
N ALA A 162 -6.41 -3.63 4.50
CA ALA A 162 -6.63 -2.24 4.12
C ALA A 162 -6.28 -1.98 2.65
N SER A 163 -5.17 -2.56 2.18
CA SER A 163 -4.72 -2.48 0.78
C SER A 163 -5.71 -3.16 -0.17
N PHE A 164 -6.15 -4.37 0.17
CA PHE A 164 -7.16 -5.12 -0.57
C PHE A 164 -8.47 -4.33 -0.71
N ARG A 165 -8.97 -3.77 0.40
CA ARG A 165 -10.18 -2.94 0.39
C ARG A 165 -10.02 -1.68 -0.46
N LEU A 166 -8.84 -1.03 -0.43
CA LEU A 166 -8.57 0.12 -1.29
C LEU A 166 -8.60 -0.28 -2.77
N MET A 167 -7.89 -1.36 -3.12
CA MET A 167 -7.80 -1.88 -4.48
C MET A 167 -9.18 -2.20 -5.05
N HIS A 168 -10.02 -2.89 -4.26
CA HIS A 168 -11.38 -3.23 -4.67
C HIS A 168 -12.27 -2.01 -4.84
N ARG A 169 -12.20 -1.02 -3.95
CA ARG A 169 -12.97 0.22 -4.08
C ARG A 169 -12.59 0.99 -5.34
N LEU A 170 -11.30 1.07 -5.67
CA LEU A 170 -10.83 1.71 -6.91
C LEU A 170 -11.26 0.93 -8.16
N ASN A 171 -11.17 -0.41 -8.14
CA ASN A 171 -11.68 -1.25 -9.24
C ASN A 171 -13.17 -1.03 -9.47
N TYR A 172 -13.96 -1.01 -8.41
CA TYR A 172 -15.40 -0.78 -8.49
C TYR A 172 -15.73 0.62 -9.03
N LEU A 173 -14.98 1.64 -8.60
CA LEU A 173 -15.13 2.99 -9.12
C LEU A 173 -14.82 3.07 -10.63
N CYS A 174 -13.70 2.49 -11.07
CA CYS A 174 -13.37 2.41 -12.49
C CYS A 174 -14.45 1.67 -13.28
N HIS A 175 -15.00 0.58 -12.72
CA HIS A 175 -16.09 -0.17 -13.34
C HIS A 175 -17.35 0.69 -13.50
N ILE A 176 -17.78 1.39 -12.45
CA ILE A 176 -18.95 2.30 -12.51
C ILE A 176 -18.74 3.40 -13.55
N ILE A 177 -17.58 4.03 -13.57
CA ILE A 177 -17.26 5.08 -14.55
C ILE A 177 -17.36 4.52 -15.97
N ASN A 178 -16.83 3.32 -16.20
CA ASN A 178 -16.92 2.67 -17.50
C ASN A 178 -18.38 2.34 -17.88
N LEU A 179 -19.19 1.86 -16.94
CA LEU A 179 -20.62 1.62 -17.20
C LEU A 179 -21.35 2.92 -17.59
N LYS A 180 -21.10 4.00 -16.85
CA LYS A 180 -21.70 5.32 -17.12
C LYS A 180 -21.24 5.88 -18.47
N ALA A 181 -19.95 5.79 -18.79
CA ALA A 181 -19.40 6.23 -20.08
C ALA A 181 -20.00 5.49 -21.28
N ASN A 182 -20.45 4.25 -21.06
CA ASN A 182 -21.11 3.43 -22.07
C ASN A 182 -22.65 3.47 -21.99
N ASN A 183 -23.25 4.40 -21.23
CA ASN A 183 -24.70 4.54 -21.02
C ASN A 183 -25.39 3.25 -20.55
N LYS A 184 -24.70 2.43 -19.73
CA LYS A 184 -25.23 1.19 -19.16
C LYS A 184 -25.89 1.39 -17.79
N ILE A 185 -25.66 2.54 -17.17
CA ILE A 185 -26.29 3.08 -15.95
C ILE A 185 -26.29 4.60 -16.01
#